data_AF-A0A1J1HAL5-F1
#
_entry.id   AF-A0A1J1HAL5-F1
#
_cell.length_a   1.000
_cell.length_b   1.000
_cell.length_c   1.000
_cell.angle_alpha   90.00
_cell.angle_beta   90.00
_cell.angle_gamma   90.00
#
_symmetry.space_group_name_H-M   'P 1'
#
loop_
_entity.id
_entity.type
_entity.pdbx_description
1 polymer ?
#
loop_
_entity_poly.entity_id
_entity_poly.type
_entity_poly.pdbx_seq_one_letter_code
_entity_poly.pdbx_strand_id
1 'polypeptide(L)'
;MEYLILEEKYKNLLNKSNYEKTILKKETEALKKKLENLEYAYVEIENKITEIHKEKEKLEDNVNKIKKENLNLKEEISALNERIEDLKDLSKTYRKMIKSRNKELLQSEILTAENINLRNNIEVINSEKLNLESELKKKKKIINIIKDKYRKNIGSLLDKFKEKDTHIYEFQRFIVKELNNLKTVILRENENVYCNENNNESITNKKFMNISIHLDILTKKLEEKMAISQME
;
A
#
# COMPACT_ATOMS: atom_id res chain seq x y z
N MET A 1 -89.26 -136.27 -25.22
CA MET A 1 -87.83 -136.06 -25.58
C MET A 1 -87.56 -134.59 -25.88
N GLU A 2 -88.45 -133.88 -26.61
CA GLU A 2 -88.31 -132.44 -26.91
C GLU A 2 -88.34 -131.50 -25.69
N TYR A 3 -89.15 -131.78 -24.67
CA TYR A 3 -89.27 -130.94 -23.47
C TYR A 3 -87.96 -130.87 -22.65
N LEU A 4 -87.27 -132.01 -22.52
CA LEU A 4 -85.95 -132.11 -21.89
C LEU A 4 -84.87 -131.33 -22.65
N ILE A 5 -84.90 -131.40 -23.99
CA ILE A 5 -83.99 -130.64 -24.85
C ILE A 5 -84.21 -129.14 -24.71
N LEU A 6 -85.47 -128.71 -24.56
CA LEU A 6 -85.83 -127.30 -24.39
C LEU A 6 -85.40 -126.75 -23.02
N GLU A 7 -85.59 -127.53 -21.95
CA GLU A 7 -85.19 -127.19 -20.58
C GLU A 7 -83.66 -127.08 -20.45
N GLU A 8 -82.92 -128.00 -21.08
CA GLU A 8 -81.45 -127.98 -21.13
C GLU A 8 -80.91 -126.81 -21.97
N LYS A 9 -81.56 -126.47 -23.08
CA LYS A 9 -81.27 -125.25 -23.85
C LYS A 9 -81.52 -123.98 -23.03
N TYR A 10 -82.62 -123.92 -22.28
CA TYR A 10 -82.94 -122.77 -21.44
C TYR A 10 -81.92 -122.60 -20.30
N LYS A 11 -81.53 -123.70 -19.65
CA LYS A 11 -80.49 -123.71 -18.62
C LYS A 11 -79.13 -123.27 -19.15
N ASN A 12 -78.76 -123.69 -20.36
CA ASN A 12 -77.53 -123.24 -21.02
C ASN A 12 -77.56 -121.75 -21.39
N LEU A 13 -78.69 -121.24 -21.88
CA LEU A 13 -78.89 -119.80 -22.14
C LEU A 13 -78.82 -118.97 -20.86
N LEU A 14 -79.46 -119.44 -19.78
CA LEU A 14 -79.44 -118.78 -18.47
C LEU A 14 -78.02 -118.76 -17.88
N ASN A 15 -77.29 -119.86 -17.97
CA ASN A 15 -75.89 -119.95 -17.53
C ASN A 15 -74.99 -119.01 -18.33
N LYS A 16 -75.17 -118.94 -19.66
CA LYS A 16 -74.43 -117.99 -20.52
C LYS A 16 -74.74 -116.54 -20.17
N SER A 17 -76.02 -116.20 -19.98
CA SER A 17 -76.45 -114.86 -19.57
C SER A 17 -75.90 -114.47 -18.19
N ASN A 18 -75.90 -115.39 -17.23
CA ASN A 18 -75.31 -115.16 -15.91
C ASN A 18 -73.80 -114.96 -15.99
N TYR A 19 -73.10 -115.75 -16.82
CA TYR A 19 -71.66 -115.58 -17.04
C TYR A 19 -71.32 -114.22 -17.67
N GLU A 20 -72.04 -113.82 -18.73
CA GLU A 20 -71.91 -112.49 -19.35
C GLU A 20 -72.20 -111.36 -18.36
N LYS A 21 -73.25 -111.49 -17.53
CA LYS A 21 -73.56 -110.53 -16.46
C LYS A 21 -72.43 -110.40 -15.44
N THR A 22 -71.73 -111.50 -15.14
CA THR A 22 -70.60 -111.51 -14.20
C THR A 22 -69.36 -110.85 -14.80
N ILE A 23 -69.10 -111.08 -16.10
CA ILE A 23 -68.03 -110.40 -16.85
C ILE A 23 -68.31 -108.90 -16.91
N LEU A 24 -69.51 -108.52 -17.33
CA LEU A 24 -69.91 -107.11 -17.42
C LEU A 24 -69.74 -106.39 -16.08
N LYS A 25 -70.15 -107.01 -14.97
CA LYS A 25 -69.90 -106.43 -13.62
C LYS A 25 -68.41 -106.18 -13.36
N LYS A 26 -67.54 -107.15 -13.65
CA LYS A 26 -66.08 -106.99 -13.46
C LYS A 26 -65.50 -105.89 -14.36
N GLU A 27 -65.94 -105.80 -15.61
CA GLU A 27 -65.53 -104.73 -16.52
C GLU A 27 -66.02 -103.37 -16.05
N THR A 28 -67.27 -103.27 -15.57
CA THR A 28 -67.83 -102.03 -15.04
C THR A 28 -67.04 -101.57 -13.81
N GLU A 29 -66.67 -102.49 -12.93
CA GLU A 29 -65.89 -102.19 -11.72
C GLU A 29 -64.44 -101.80 -12.06
N ALA A 30 -63.84 -102.43 -13.07
CA ALA A 30 -62.52 -102.04 -13.58
C ALA A 30 -62.53 -100.65 -14.25
N LEU A 31 -63.57 -100.34 -15.03
CA LEU A 31 -63.78 -99.02 -15.61
C LEU A 31 -63.98 -97.96 -14.54
N LYS A 32 -64.76 -98.25 -13.50
CA LYS A 32 -64.99 -97.32 -12.38
C LYS A 32 -63.68 -96.99 -11.65
N LYS A 33 -62.83 -97.99 -11.38
CA LYS A 33 -61.50 -97.77 -10.80
C LYS A 33 -60.59 -96.93 -11.69
N LYS A 34 -60.61 -97.16 -13.01
CA LYS A 34 -59.86 -96.32 -13.97
C LYS A 34 -60.35 -94.88 -13.97
N LEU A 35 -61.67 -94.68 -13.87
CA LEU A 35 -62.27 -93.35 -13.82
C LEU A 35 -61.85 -92.61 -12.55
N GLU A 36 -61.96 -93.25 -11.38
CA GLU A 36 -61.51 -92.69 -10.09
C GLU A 36 -60.02 -92.31 -10.13
N ASN A 37 -59.15 -93.19 -10.65
CA ASN A 37 -57.72 -92.88 -10.79
C ASN A 37 -57.45 -91.68 -11.72
N LEU A 38 -58.23 -91.55 -12.80
CA LEU A 38 -58.11 -90.43 -13.74
C LEU A 38 -58.56 -89.11 -13.08
N GLU A 39 -59.64 -89.15 -12.30
CA GLU A 39 -60.11 -87.99 -11.52
C GLU A 39 -59.05 -87.55 -10.50
N TYR A 40 -58.43 -88.48 -9.77
CA TYR A 40 -57.34 -88.16 -8.86
C TYR A 40 -56.15 -87.50 -9.58
N ALA A 41 -55.72 -88.06 -10.72
CA ALA A 41 -54.64 -87.48 -11.52
C ALA A 41 -55.00 -86.09 -12.06
N TYR A 42 -56.26 -85.88 -12.45
CA TYR A 42 -56.76 -84.59 -12.91
C TYR A 42 -56.67 -83.54 -11.80
N VAL A 43 -57.17 -83.86 -10.60
CA VAL A 43 -57.11 -82.96 -9.43
C VAL A 43 -55.65 -82.64 -9.05
N GLU A 44 -54.75 -83.63 -9.11
CA GLU A 44 -53.33 -83.40 -8.84
C GLU A 44 -52.69 -82.43 -9.84
N ILE A 45 -52.98 -82.60 -11.13
CA ILE A 45 -52.50 -81.69 -12.19
C ILE A 45 -53.08 -80.30 -12.00
N GLU A 46 -54.37 -80.18 -11.70
CA GLU A 46 -55.03 -78.89 -11.46
C GLU A 46 -54.39 -78.16 -10.28
N ASN A 47 -54.10 -78.87 -9.18
CA ASN A 47 -53.37 -78.30 -8.05
C ASN A 47 -51.98 -77.80 -8.45
N LYS A 48 -51.20 -78.58 -9.22
CA LYS A 48 -49.89 -78.15 -9.74
C LYS A 48 -50.00 -76.91 -10.64
N ILE A 49 -51.03 -76.83 -11.48
CA ILE A 49 -51.29 -75.64 -12.31
C ILE A 49 -51.56 -74.42 -11.44
N THR A 50 -52.37 -74.55 -10.37
CA THR A 50 -52.62 -73.42 -9.46
C THR A 50 -51.38 -72.95 -8.72
N GLU A 51 -50.48 -73.87 -8.36
CA GLU A 51 -49.21 -73.54 -7.69
C GLU A 51 -48.26 -72.80 -8.64
N ILE A 52 -48.11 -73.30 -9.87
CA ILE A 52 -47.34 -72.62 -10.93
C ILE A 52 -47.90 -71.21 -11.20
N HIS A 53 -49.22 -71.04 -11.19
CA HIS A 53 -49.83 -69.73 -11.38
C HIS A 53 -49.45 -68.75 -10.27
N LYS A 54 -49.49 -69.19 -9.01
CA LYS A 54 -49.06 -68.38 -7.85
C LYS A 54 -47.58 -68.02 -7.91
N GLU A 55 -46.72 -68.95 -8.35
CA GLU A 55 -45.29 -68.67 -8.53
C GLU A 55 -45.05 -67.66 -9.65
N LYS A 56 -45.78 -67.78 -10.76
CA LYS A 56 -45.72 -66.82 -11.87
C LYS A 56 -46.08 -65.41 -11.40
N GLU A 57 -47.17 -65.25 -10.66
CA GLU A 57 -47.58 -63.94 -10.11
C GLU A 57 -46.50 -63.34 -9.20
N LYS A 58 -45.92 -64.14 -8.29
CA LYS A 58 -44.81 -63.69 -7.42
C LYS A 58 -43.58 -63.25 -8.21
N LEU A 59 -43.23 -63.98 -9.26
CA LEU A 59 -42.10 -63.64 -10.12
C LEU A 59 -42.36 -62.34 -10.89
N GLU A 60 -43.59 -62.14 -11.38
CA GLU A 60 -44.01 -60.91 -12.07
C GLU A 60 -43.93 -59.69 -11.14
N ASP A 61 -44.38 -59.83 -9.89
CA ASP A 61 -44.24 -58.80 -8.86
C ASP A 61 -42.78 -58.46 -8.58
N ASN A 62 -41.92 -59.47 -8.47
CA ASN A 62 -40.48 -59.27 -8.24
C ASN A 62 -39.82 -58.57 -9.42
N VAL A 63 -40.16 -58.95 -10.66
CA VAL A 63 -39.67 -58.28 -11.87
C VAL A 63 -40.10 -56.81 -11.89
N ASN A 64 -41.33 -56.51 -11.50
CA ASN A 64 -41.82 -55.13 -11.44
C ASN A 64 -41.11 -54.30 -10.35
N LYS A 65 -40.78 -54.89 -9.20
CA LYS A 65 -39.96 -54.23 -8.17
C LYS A 65 -38.56 -53.92 -8.67
N ILE A 66 -37.87 -54.91 -9.27
CA ILE A 66 -36.52 -54.74 -9.82
C ILE A 66 -36.51 -53.66 -10.92
N LYS A 67 -37.53 -53.61 -11.78
CA LYS A 67 -37.66 -52.55 -12.79
C LYS A 67 -37.74 -51.15 -12.18
N LYS A 68 -38.50 -50.98 -11.10
CA LYS A 68 -38.60 -49.70 -10.38
C LYS A 68 -37.27 -49.31 -9.73
N GLU A 69 -36.62 -50.25 -9.05
CA GLU A 69 -35.30 -50.01 -8.44
C GLU A 69 -34.25 -49.61 -9.50
N ASN A 70 -34.23 -50.28 -10.66
CA ASN A 70 -33.35 -49.91 -11.76
C ASN A 70 -33.61 -48.50 -12.33
N LEU A 71 -34.88 -48.07 -12.39
CA LEU A 71 -35.23 -46.71 -12.81
C LEU A 71 -34.71 -45.69 -11.80
N ASN A 72 -34.94 -45.91 -10.50
CA ASN A 72 -34.45 -45.03 -9.44
C ASN A 72 -32.92 -44.92 -9.46
N LEU A 73 -32.21 -46.04 -9.58
CA LEU A 73 -30.74 -46.04 -9.68
C LEU A 73 -30.24 -45.27 -10.90
N LYS A 74 -30.95 -45.35 -12.03
CA LYS A 74 -30.60 -44.58 -13.24
C LYS A 74 -30.77 -43.08 -13.02
N GLU A 75 -31.80 -42.66 -12.29
CA GLU A 75 -32.00 -41.26 -11.91
C GLU A 75 -30.91 -40.78 -10.95
N GLU A 76 -30.56 -41.57 -9.93
CA GLU A 76 -29.48 -41.26 -9.00
C GLU A 76 -28.12 -41.13 -9.71
N ILE A 77 -27.81 -42.04 -10.65
CA ILE A 77 -26.59 -41.95 -11.48
C ILE A 77 -26.57 -40.66 -12.30
N SER A 78 -27.72 -40.27 -12.86
CA SER A 78 -27.82 -39.03 -13.64
C SER A 78 -27.54 -37.80 -12.77
N ALA A 79 -28.15 -37.73 -11.59
CA ALA A 79 -27.93 -36.65 -10.63
C ALA A 79 -26.47 -36.58 -10.13
N LEU A 80 -25.84 -37.74 -9.89
CA LEU A 80 -24.43 -37.80 -9.52
C LEU A 80 -23.51 -37.29 -10.65
N ASN A 81 -23.81 -37.62 -11.90
CA ASN A 81 -23.03 -37.14 -13.04
C ASN A 81 -23.12 -35.61 -13.22
N GLU A 82 -24.30 -35.02 -13.02
CA GLU A 82 -24.47 -33.56 -13.01
C GLU A 82 -23.59 -32.93 -11.92
N ARG A 83 -23.63 -33.47 -10.71
CA ARG A 83 -22.82 -32.99 -9.59
C ARG A 83 -21.30 -33.12 -9.84
N ILE A 84 -20.87 -34.14 -10.58
CA ILE A 84 -19.46 -34.29 -10.98
C ILE A 84 -19.04 -33.17 -11.94
N GLU A 85 -19.86 -32.82 -12.93
CA GLU A 85 -19.54 -31.71 -13.84
C GLU A 85 -19.52 -30.36 -13.12
N ASP A 86 -20.47 -30.11 -12.20
CA ASP A 86 -20.45 -28.91 -11.35
C ASP A 86 -19.15 -28.78 -10.55
N LEU A 87 -18.71 -29.88 -9.91
CA LEU A 87 -17.46 -29.92 -9.14
C LEU A 87 -16.23 -29.69 -10.02
N LYS A 88 -16.25 -30.19 -11.25
CA LYS A 88 -15.17 -29.99 -12.23
C LYS A 88 -15.07 -28.53 -12.66
N ASP A 89 -16.20 -27.86 -12.87
CA ASP A 89 -16.23 -26.44 -13.20
C ASP A 89 -15.82 -25.56 -12.01
N LEU A 90 -16.23 -25.93 -10.80
CA LEU A 90 -15.75 -25.30 -9.57
C LEU A 90 -14.22 -25.44 -9.44
N SER A 91 -13.67 -26.63 -9.72
CA SER A 91 -12.23 -26.88 -9.72
C SER A 91 -11.47 -26.03 -10.75
N LYS A 92 -12.02 -25.86 -11.97
CA LYS A 92 -11.44 -24.95 -12.98
C LYS A 92 -11.42 -23.51 -12.48
N THR A 93 -12.49 -23.07 -11.80
CA THR A 93 -12.59 -21.72 -11.22
C THR A 93 -11.54 -21.50 -10.14
N TYR A 94 -11.41 -22.42 -9.18
CA TYR A 94 -10.37 -22.34 -8.16
C TYR A 94 -8.96 -22.32 -8.76
N ARG A 95 -8.72 -23.13 -9.80
CA ARG A 95 -7.43 -23.12 -10.50
C ARG A 95 -7.11 -21.77 -11.15
N LYS A 96 -8.11 -21.06 -11.70
CA LYS A 96 -7.96 -19.70 -12.22
C LYS A 96 -7.67 -18.70 -11.10
N MET A 97 -8.40 -18.78 -9.97
CA MET A 97 -8.18 -17.91 -8.82
C MET A 97 -6.76 -18.06 -8.24
N ILE A 98 -6.27 -19.29 -8.09
CA ILE A 98 -4.90 -19.55 -7.62
C ILE A 98 -3.87 -18.92 -8.56
N LYS A 99 -4.05 -19.06 -9.89
CA LYS A 99 -3.17 -18.43 -10.87
C LYS A 99 -3.18 -16.90 -10.76
N SER A 100 -4.34 -16.29 -10.54
CA SER A 100 -4.45 -14.84 -10.32
C SER A 100 -3.69 -14.43 -9.06
N ARG A 101 -3.93 -15.15 -7.96
CA ARG A 101 -3.32 -14.85 -6.67
C ARG A 101 -1.80 -14.96 -6.70
N ASN A 102 -1.26 -15.94 -7.42
CA ASN A 102 0.19 -16.08 -7.60
C ASN A 102 0.79 -14.91 -8.39
N LYS A 103 0.07 -14.36 -9.38
CA LYS A 103 0.53 -13.15 -10.10
C LYS A 103 0.55 -11.93 -9.18
N GLU A 104 -0.49 -11.77 -8.36
CA GLU A 104 -0.54 -10.69 -7.36
C GLU A 104 0.58 -10.80 -6.33
N LEU A 105 0.90 -12.02 -5.89
CA LEU A 105 1.99 -12.24 -4.94
C LEU A 105 3.35 -11.84 -5.54
N LEU A 106 3.63 -12.27 -6.77
CA LEU A 106 4.85 -11.87 -7.48
C LEU A 106 4.95 -10.35 -7.65
N GLN A 107 3.83 -9.69 -7.98
CA GLN A 107 3.79 -8.23 -8.07
C GLN A 107 4.10 -7.56 -6.71
N SER A 108 3.59 -8.12 -5.62
CA SER A 108 3.86 -7.64 -4.26
C SER A 108 5.34 -7.77 -3.89
N GLU A 109 6.01 -8.84 -4.31
CA GLU A 109 7.45 -9.03 -4.09
C GLU A 109 8.27 -7.96 -4.82
N ILE A 110 7.92 -7.66 -6.08
CA ILE A 110 8.56 -6.59 -6.86
C ILE A 110 8.41 -5.23 -6.16
N LEU A 111 7.18 -4.88 -5.73
CA LEU A 111 6.92 -3.63 -5.03
C LEU A 111 7.66 -3.55 -3.68
N THR A 112 7.87 -4.69 -3.01
CA THR A 112 8.64 -4.75 -1.77
C THR A 112 10.12 -4.45 -2.03
N ALA A 113 10.69 -5.06 -3.06
CA ALA A 113 12.07 -4.80 -3.48
C ALA A 113 12.28 -3.33 -3.90
N GLU A 114 11.34 -2.77 -4.67
CA GLU A 114 11.37 -1.35 -5.06
C GLU A 114 11.31 -0.42 -3.84
N ASN A 115 10.44 -0.70 -2.87
CA ASN A 115 10.37 0.08 -1.63
C ASN A 115 11.68 0.04 -0.83
N ILE A 116 12.34 -1.12 -0.76
CA ILE A 116 13.65 -1.24 -0.11
C ILE A 116 14.68 -0.36 -0.83
N ASN A 117 14.73 -0.42 -2.15
CA ASN A 117 15.64 0.42 -2.95
C ASN A 117 15.38 1.92 -2.75
N LEU A 118 14.10 2.34 -2.74
CA LEU A 118 13.74 3.73 -2.49
C LEU A 118 14.15 4.20 -1.10
N ARG A 119 13.99 3.35 -0.07
CA ARG A 119 14.44 3.66 1.30
C ARG A 119 15.95 3.85 1.35
N ASN A 120 16.71 2.97 0.71
CA ASN A 120 18.17 3.09 0.64
C ASN A 120 18.59 4.40 -0.07
N ASN A 121 17.92 4.75 -1.18
CA ASN A 121 18.19 6.01 -1.88
C ASN A 121 17.90 7.24 -1.00
N ILE A 122 16.80 7.22 -0.24
CA ILE A 122 16.46 8.30 0.70
C ILE A 122 17.53 8.42 1.79
N GLU A 123 18.05 7.30 2.31
CA GLU A 123 19.12 7.30 3.31
C GLU A 123 20.40 7.94 2.76
N VAL A 124 20.82 7.57 1.55
CA VAL A 124 21.98 8.17 0.87
C VAL A 124 21.78 9.68 0.69
N ILE A 125 20.65 10.11 0.13
CA ILE A 125 20.34 11.54 -0.07
C ILE A 125 20.34 12.31 1.26
N ASN A 126 19.79 11.72 2.33
CA ASN A 126 19.80 12.36 3.65
C ASN A 126 21.22 12.53 4.21
N SER A 127 22.09 11.54 4.00
CA SER A 127 23.50 11.65 4.42
C SER A 127 24.23 12.77 3.67
N GLU A 128 23.99 12.89 2.36
CA GLU A 128 24.56 13.97 1.52
C GLU A 128 24.04 15.34 1.95
N LYS A 129 22.73 15.45 2.22
CA LYS A 129 22.12 16.67 2.75
C LYS A 129 22.78 17.12 4.05
N LEU A 130 22.97 16.21 5.01
CA LEU A 130 23.61 16.53 6.31
C LEU A 130 25.06 16.99 6.12
N ASN A 131 25.80 16.37 5.20
CA ASN A 131 27.15 16.79 4.85
C ASN A 131 27.17 18.21 4.29
N LEU A 132 26.30 18.51 3.32
CA LEU A 132 26.19 19.85 2.73
C LEU A 132 25.76 20.92 3.76
N GLU A 133 24.84 20.60 4.66
CA GLU A 133 24.43 21.50 5.75
C GLU A 133 25.60 21.81 6.69
N SER A 134 26.41 20.81 7.02
CA SER A 134 27.63 20.97 7.83
C SER A 134 28.65 21.87 7.14
N GLU A 135 28.90 21.66 5.85
CA GLU A 135 29.80 22.50 5.06
C GLU A 135 29.29 23.95 4.96
N LEU A 136 28.00 24.13 4.71
CA LEU A 136 27.37 25.44 4.65
C LEU A 136 27.52 26.18 5.98
N LYS A 137 27.34 25.49 7.12
CA LYS A 137 27.55 26.05 8.46
C LYS A 137 28.99 26.50 8.67
N LYS A 138 29.98 25.71 8.23
CA LYS A 138 31.41 26.09 8.27
C LYS A 138 31.67 27.34 7.44
N LYS A 139 31.18 27.37 6.19
CA LYS A 139 31.35 28.54 5.29
C LYS A 139 30.68 29.80 5.86
N LYS A 140 29.48 29.70 6.43
CA LYS A 140 28.81 30.82 7.12
C LYS A 140 29.63 31.38 8.29
N LYS A 141 30.24 30.52 9.11
CA LYS A 141 31.13 30.96 10.19
C LYS A 141 32.33 31.75 9.66
N ILE A 142 32.97 31.25 8.61
CA ILE A 142 34.12 31.94 7.97
C ILE A 142 33.68 33.31 7.45
N ILE A 143 32.54 33.40 6.75
CA ILE A 143 31.99 34.67 6.26
C ILE A 143 31.76 35.65 7.42
N ASN A 144 31.21 35.21 8.54
CA ASN A 144 30.99 36.09 9.70
C ASN A 144 32.31 36.59 10.29
N ILE A 145 33.32 35.73 10.43
CA ILE A 145 34.66 36.14 10.88
C ILE A 145 35.25 37.21 9.96
N ILE A 146 35.14 37.01 8.65
CA ILE A 146 35.61 37.99 7.65
C ILE A 146 34.85 39.31 7.79
N LYS A 147 33.51 39.27 7.87
CA LYS A 147 32.67 40.46 8.06
C LYS A 147 33.04 41.23 9.33
N ASP A 148 33.26 40.53 10.44
CA ASP A 148 33.64 41.15 11.71
C ASP A 148 35.03 41.79 11.62
N LYS A 149 35.99 41.15 10.94
CA LYS A 149 37.33 41.71 10.70
C LYS A 149 37.24 42.99 9.86
N TYR A 150 36.51 42.98 8.75
CA TYR A 150 36.34 44.18 7.93
C TYR A 150 35.60 45.29 8.68
N ARG A 151 34.54 44.96 9.44
CA ARG A 151 33.82 45.93 10.26
C ARG A 151 34.74 46.61 11.28
N LYS A 152 35.58 45.84 11.97
CA LYS A 152 36.57 46.38 12.93
C LYS A 152 37.59 47.28 12.25
N ASN A 153 38.15 46.83 11.11
CA ASN A 153 39.13 47.62 10.37
C ASN A 153 38.54 48.95 9.88
N ILE A 154 37.35 48.91 9.27
CA ILE A 154 36.64 50.12 8.81
C ILE A 154 36.33 51.04 10.00
N GLY A 155 35.84 50.50 11.12
CA GLY A 155 35.62 51.27 12.34
C GLY A 155 36.88 51.99 12.82
N SER A 156 38.00 51.25 12.95
CA SER A 156 39.27 51.84 13.38
C SER A 156 39.81 52.92 12.43
N LEU A 157 39.57 52.78 11.12
CA LEU A 157 39.95 53.79 10.14
C LEU A 157 39.07 55.03 10.28
N LEU A 158 37.76 54.86 10.42
CA LEU A 158 36.82 55.96 10.63
C LEU A 158 37.13 56.73 11.91
N ASP A 159 37.52 56.04 12.99
CA ASP A 159 37.90 56.68 14.24
C ASP A 159 39.18 57.52 14.06
N LYS A 160 40.20 56.99 13.35
CA LYS A 160 41.41 57.77 13.00
C LYS A 160 41.10 58.99 12.12
N PHE A 161 40.16 58.86 11.18
CA PHE A 161 39.74 60.00 10.36
C PHE A 161 39.03 61.06 11.19
N LYS A 162 38.12 60.67 12.08
CA LYS A 162 37.43 61.61 13.00
C LYS A 162 38.40 62.31 13.94
N GLU A 163 39.41 61.61 14.45
CA GLU A 163 40.46 62.19 15.27
C GLU A 163 41.23 63.27 14.49
N LYS A 164 41.67 62.96 13.27
CA LYS A 164 42.30 63.94 12.38
C LYS A 164 41.39 65.13 12.07
N ASP A 165 40.12 64.90 11.75
CA ASP A 165 39.14 65.96 11.51
C ASP A 165 38.97 66.85 12.75
N THR A 166 39.01 66.26 13.94
CA THR A 166 38.95 66.98 15.22
C THR A 166 40.18 67.86 15.42
N HIS A 167 41.38 67.33 15.20
CA HIS A 167 42.62 68.10 15.27
C HIS A 167 42.64 69.25 14.26
N ILE A 168 42.17 69.01 13.03
CA ILE A 168 42.06 70.06 12.00
C ILE A 168 41.10 71.15 12.48
N TYR A 169 39.93 70.79 13.01
CA TYR A 169 38.95 71.75 13.50
C TYR A 169 39.49 72.57 14.69
N GLU A 170 40.19 71.93 15.63
CA GLU A 170 40.84 72.59 16.76
C GLU A 170 41.94 73.56 16.29
N PHE A 171 42.74 73.15 15.31
CA PHE A 171 43.78 73.98 14.71
C PHE A 171 43.19 75.19 13.98
N GLN A 172 42.13 74.99 13.17
CA GLN A 172 41.40 76.09 12.54
C GLN A 172 40.85 77.07 13.58
N ARG A 173 40.24 76.56 14.65
CA ARG A 173 39.72 77.38 15.76
C ARG A 173 40.85 78.17 16.44
N PHE A 174 42.01 77.56 16.64
CA PHE A 174 43.20 78.23 17.17
C PHE A 174 43.66 79.37 16.24
N ILE A 175 43.78 79.12 14.93
CA ILE A 175 44.14 80.17 13.95
C ILE A 175 43.16 81.33 14.01
N VAL A 176 41.85 81.05 13.94
CA VAL A 176 40.82 82.11 13.97
C VAL A 176 40.93 82.94 15.26
N LYS A 177 41.18 82.29 16.40
CA LYS A 177 41.37 82.98 17.68
C LYS A 177 42.60 83.89 17.66
N GLU A 178 43.75 83.39 17.20
CA GLU A 178 44.98 84.19 17.17
C GLU A 178 44.93 85.32 16.14
N LEU A 179 44.29 85.10 14.98
CA LEU A 179 44.04 86.17 14.00
C LEU A 179 43.11 87.26 14.55
N ASN A 180 42.07 86.87 15.32
CA ASN A 180 41.22 87.85 16.01
C ASN A 180 42.01 88.63 17.06
N ASN A 181 42.89 87.98 17.83
CA ASN A 181 43.77 88.66 18.78
C ASN A 181 44.69 89.67 18.06
N LEU A 182 45.31 89.27 16.94
CA LEU A 182 46.12 90.17 16.12
C LEU A 182 45.30 91.36 15.61
N LYS A 183 44.08 91.12 15.13
CA LYS A 183 43.16 92.19 14.70
C LYS A 183 42.90 93.18 15.84
N THR A 184 42.65 92.70 17.05
CA THR A 184 42.46 93.57 18.23
C THR A 184 43.71 94.39 18.55
N VAL A 185 44.91 93.82 18.44
CA VAL A 185 46.16 94.54 18.68
C VAL A 185 46.39 95.61 17.61
N ILE A 186 46.17 95.28 16.33
CA ILE A 186 46.26 96.26 15.23
C ILE A 186 45.27 97.41 15.47
N LEU A 187 44.04 97.11 15.90
CA LEU A 187 43.05 98.14 16.25
C LEU A 187 43.52 99.01 17.43
N ARG A 188 44.07 98.44 18.51
CA ARG A 188 44.63 99.22 19.63
C ARG A 188 45.79 100.11 19.20
N GLU A 189 46.70 99.59 18.39
CA GLU A 189 47.84 100.37 17.87
C GLU A 189 47.38 101.44 16.87
N ASN A 190 46.23 101.25 16.20
CA ASN A 190 45.58 102.29 15.38
C ASN A 190 44.86 103.35 16.23
N GLU A 191 44.19 102.95 17.32
CA GLU A 191 43.48 103.85 18.24
C GLU A 191 44.45 104.71 19.07
N ASN A 192 45.61 104.16 19.45
CA ASN A 192 46.70 104.89 20.14
C ASN A 192 47.28 106.06 19.32
N VAL A 193 46.92 106.19 18.03
CA VAL A 193 47.32 107.31 17.16
C VAL A 193 46.40 108.54 17.34
N TYR A 194 45.15 108.37 17.76
CA TYR A 194 44.18 109.48 17.85
C TYR A 194 44.43 110.46 19.00
N CYS A 195 45.42 110.22 19.86
CA CYS A 195 45.71 111.09 21.01
C CYS A 195 47.04 111.87 20.93
N ASN A 196 47.79 111.84 19.83
CA ASN A 196 49.07 112.58 19.73
C ASN A 196 49.36 113.10 18.32
N GLU A 197 48.95 114.33 18.03
CA GLU A 197 49.04 114.95 16.70
C GLU A 197 50.37 115.64 16.34
N ASN A 198 51.47 115.48 17.08
CA ASN A 198 52.73 116.15 16.76
C ASN A 198 53.93 115.19 16.73
N ASN A 199 54.09 114.43 15.64
CA ASN A 199 55.33 113.88 15.03
C ASN A 199 55.05 112.58 14.26
N ASN A 200 54.68 112.71 12.99
CA ASN A 200 54.10 111.62 12.20
C ASN A 200 55.04 110.45 11.83
N GLU A 201 56.36 110.61 11.85
CA GLU A 201 57.31 109.59 11.35
C GLU A 201 57.86 108.66 12.44
N SER A 202 58.00 109.15 13.68
CA SER A 202 58.46 108.34 14.83
C SER A 202 57.36 107.43 15.38
N ILE A 203 56.10 107.90 15.38
CA ILE A 203 54.93 107.19 15.89
C ILE A 203 54.55 106.03 14.95
N THR A 204 54.61 106.25 13.63
CA THR A 204 54.39 105.21 12.63
C THR A 204 55.45 104.11 12.73
N ASN A 205 56.72 104.44 12.89
CA ASN A 205 57.79 103.45 13.08
C ASN A 205 57.61 102.59 14.35
N LYS A 206 57.18 103.19 15.46
CA LYS A 206 56.92 102.44 16.71
C LYS A 206 55.74 101.47 16.59
N LYS A 207 54.68 101.89 15.90
CA LYS A 207 53.52 101.04 15.56
C LYS A 207 53.91 99.86 14.67
N PHE A 208 54.67 100.11 13.61
CA PHE A 208 55.16 99.03 12.74
C PHE A 208 56.04 98.03 13.51
N MET A 209 56.89 98.52 14.40
CA MET A 209 57.72 97.67 15.25
C MET A 209 56.88 96.80 16.21
N ASN A 210 55.88 97.38 16.88
CA ASN A 210 54.99 96.64 17.79
C ASN A 210 54.18 95.56 17.06
N ILE A 211 53.64 95.90 15.89
CA ILE A 211 52.92 94.93 15.04
C ILE A 211 53.88 93.83 14.56
N SER A 212 55.12 94.17 14.16
CA SER A 212 56.13 93.19 13.76
C SER A 212 56.47 92.21 14.87
N ILE A 213 56.68 92.70 16.11
CA ILE A 213 56.95 91.84 17.27
C ILE A 213 55.77 90.89 17.53
N HIS A 214 54.53 91.37 17.42
CA HIS A 214 53.35 90.52 17.57
C HIS A 214 53.20 89.51 16.44
N LEU A 215 53.59 89.85 15.21
CA LEU A 215 53.65 88.91 14.09
C LEU A 215 54.73 87.84 14.31
N ASP A 216 55.88 88.19 14.87
CA ASP A 216 56.93 87.21 15.22
C ASP A 216 56.46 86.25 16.32
N ILE A 217 55.78 86.77 17.35
CA ILE A 217 55.18 85.95 18.42
C ILE A 217 54.09 85.03 17.86
N LEU A 218 53.25 85.54 16.96
CA LEU A 218 52.22 84.75 16.28
C LEU A 218 52.84 83.64 15.44
N THR A 219 53.87 83.96 14.65
CA THR A 219 54.61 82.99 13.83
C THR A 219 55.15 81.85 14.70
N LYS A 220 55.81 82.18 15.81
CA LYS A 220 56.33 81.17 16.74
C LYS A 220 55.24 80.29 17.34
N LYS A 221 54.11 80.87 17.75
CA LYS A 221 52.95 80.11 18.27
C LYS A 221 52.35 79.17 17.23
N LEU A 222 52.29 79.60 15.97
CA LEU A 222 51.80 78.78 14.86
C LEU A 222 52.76 77.62 14.57
N GLU A 223 54.08 77.88 14.56
CA GLU A 223 55.11 76.84 14.40
C GLU A 223 55.05 75.79 15.52
N GLU A 224 54.94 76.23 16.78
CA GLU A 224 54.80 75.33 17.94
C GLU A 224 53.54 74.46 17.83
N LYS A 225 52.40 75.05 17.41
CA LYS A 225 51.16 74.29 17.23
C LYS A 225 51.19 73.35 16.03
N MET A 226 51.87 73.70 14.94
CA MET A 226 52.06 72.82 13.78
C MET A 226 53.00 71.65 14.10
N ALA A 227 54.07 71.87 14.87
CA ALA A 227 55.02 70.83 15.25
C ALA A 227 54.39 69.76 16.16
N ILE A 228 53.55 70.17 17.11
CA ILE A 228 52.79 69.23 17.98
C ILE A 228 51.83 68.38 17.13
N SER A 229 51.19 68.97 16.11
CA SER A 229 50.28 68.25 15.20
C SER A 229 50.95 67.25 14.26
N GLN A 230 52.29 67.21 14.17
CA GLN A 230 53.04 66.28 13.31
C GLN A 230 53.62 65.07 14.07
N MET A 231 53.61 65.09 15.42
CA MET A 231 54.17 64.03 16.26
C MET A 231 53.15 63.00 16.77
N GLU A 232 51.85 63.22 16.57
CA GLU A 232 50.72 62.33 16.94
C GLU A 232 50.11 61.63 15.71
#